data_AF-A0A2P5BQM3-F1
#
_entry.id   AF-A0A2P5BQM3-F1
#
_cell.length_a   1.000
_cell.length_b   1.000
_cell.length_c   1.000
_cell.angle_alpha   90.00
_cell.angle_beta   90.00
_cell.angle_gamma   90.00
#
_symmetry.space_group_name_H-M   'P 1'
#
loop_
_entity.id
_entity.type
_entity.pdbx_description
1 polymer ?
#
loop_
_entity_poly.entity_id
_entity_poly.type
_entity_poly.pdbx_seq_one_letter_code
_entity_poly.pdbx_strand_id
1 'polypeptide(L)'
;MIRCGQKTIIFLINNGGYTIEVEIHDGPYNVIKNWNYTALVDAIHNGEGKCWTAKVFCEEELIKAIETASGPKKNSLCFIEVIVHKDDTSKELLEWGSRVSSANSRPPNPQ
;
A
#
# COMPACT_ATOMS: atom_id res chain seq x y z
N MET A 1 13.86 10.97 2.18
CA MET A 1 14.04 10.03 3.31
C MET A 1 15.43 9.40 3.31
N ILE A 2 15.81 8.62 2.28
CA ILE A 2 17.13 7.97 2.16
C ILE A 2 18.29 8.97 2.31
N ARG A 3 18.29 10.05 1.50
CA ARG A 3 19.28 11.15 1.58
C ARG A 3 19.44 11.75 2.99
N CYS A 4 18.37 11.80 3.77
CA CYS A 4 18.35 12.39 5.10
C CYS A 4 18.64 11.38 6.23
N GLY A 5 18.99 10.13 5.89
CA GLY A 5 19.27 9.08 6.87
C GLY A 5 18.07 8.68 7.74
N GLN A 6 16.84 8.91 7.26
CA GLN A 6 15.64 8.53 8.00
C GLN A 6 15.50 7.00 8.07
N LYS A 7 15.07 6.50 9.23
CA LYS A 7 14.98 5.07 9.57
C LYS A 7 13.54 4.54 9.54
N THR A 8 12.71 5.13 8.68
CA THR A 8 11.28 4.83 8.63
C THR A 8 11.04 3.43 8.06
N ILE A 9 10.02 2.76 8.59
CA ILE A 9 9.46 1.53 8.02
C ILE A 9 8.23 1.93 7.22
N ILE A 10 8.21 1.61 5.92
CA ILE A 10 7.11 1.87 5.00
C ILE A 10 6.48 0.52 4.64
N PHE A 11 5.18 0.39 4.86
CA PHE A 11 4.38 -0.70 4.32
C PHE A 11 3.63 -0.17 3.11
N LEU A 12 4.00 -0.66 1.92
CA LEU A 12 3.23 -0.41 0.72
C LEU A 12 2.25 -1.56 0.54
N ILE A 13 0.95 -1.29 0.69
CA ILE A 13 -0.09 -2.27 0.39
C ILE A 13 -0.28 -2.32 -1.12
N ASN A 14 0.21 -3.38 -1.75
CA ASN A 14 0.05 -3.62 -3.18
C ASN A 14 -1.12 -4.56 -3.41
N ASN A 15 -2.30 -3.98 -3.56
CA ASN A 15 -3.57 -4.66 -3.89
C ASN A 15 -3.94 -4.55 -5.38
N GLY A 16 -3.05 -3.98 -6.21
CA GLY A 16 -3.20 -3.92 -7.66
C GLY A 16 -4.17 -2.86 -8.21
N GLY A 17 -4.70 -1.94 -7.39
CA GLY A 17 -5.68 -0.96 -7.85
C GLY A 17 -6.13 0.04 -6.80
N TYR A 18 -7.22 0.75 -7.11
CA TYR A 18 -7.88 1.65 -6.17
C TYR A 18 -9.03 0.95 -5.43
N THR A 19 -8.73 0.02 -4.52
CA THR A 19 -9.75 -0.75 -3.77
C THR A 19 -10.81 0.14 -3.11
N ILE A 20 -10.44 1.29 -2.54
CA ILE A 20 -11.42 2.23 -1.95
C ILE A 20 -12.46 2.71 -2.97
N GLU A 21 -12.03 3.03 -4.19
CA GLU A 21 -12.93 3.47 -5.25
C GLU A 21 -13.74 2.30 -5.80
N VAL A 22 -13.19 1.09 -5.87
CA VAL A 22 -13.96 -0.13 -6.23
C VAL A 22 -15.15 -0.31 -5.29
N GLU A 23 -14.97 -0.08 -3.98
CA GLU A 23 -16.05 -0.20 -2.99
C GLU A 23 -17.04 0.99 -2.96
N ILE A 24 -16.71 2.11 -3.61
CA ILE A 24 -17.63 3.26 -3.77
C ILE A 24 -18.34 3.17 -5.12
N HIS A 25 -17.58 3.03 -6.20
CA HIS A 25 -18.05 3.00 -7.58
C HIS A 25 -16.99 2.35 -8.48
N ASP A 26 -17.23 1.09 -8.84
CA ASP A 26 -16.28 0.32 -9.65
C ASP A 26 -16.22 0.76 -11.12
N GLY A 27 -15.08 0.55 -11.76
CA GLY A 27 -14.87 0.81 -13.18
C GLY A 27 -13.41 0.66 -13.64
N PRO A 28 -13.17 0.69 -14.97
CA PRO A 28 -11.85 0.42 -15.54
C PRO A 28 -10.77 1.44 -15.15
N TYR A 29 -11.16 2.63 -14.69
CA TYR A 29 -10.26 3.67 -14.18
C TYR A 29 -9.64 3.33 -12.81
N ASN A 30 -10.13 2.28 -12.12
CA ASN A 30 -9.56 1.80 -10.87
C ASN A 30 -8.38 0.83 -11.07
N VAL A 31 -8.15 0.38 -12.31
CA VAL A 31 -7.06 -0.53 -12.66
C VAL A 31 -5.80 0.27 -12.96
N ILE A 32 -4.75 0.06 -12.17
CA ILE A 32 -3.48 0.74 -12.34
C ILE A 32 -2.42 -0.20 -12.90
N LYS A 33 -1.43 0.35 -13.61
CA LYS A 33 -0.27 -0.44 -14.03
C LYS A 33 0.57 -0.76 -12.79
N ASN A 34 0.64 -2.05 -12.44
CA ASN A 34 1.51 -2.50 -11.34
C ASN A 34 2.99 -2.24 -11.66
N TRP A 35 3.73 -1.74 -10.68
CA TRP A 35 5.17 -1.48 -10.75
C TRP A 35 5.93 -2.54 -9.98
N ASN A 36 7.25 -2.59 -10.19
CA ASN A 36 8.16 -3.22 -9.25
C ASN A 36 8.60 -2.16 -8.22
N TYR A 37 7.86 -2.04 -7.13
CA TYR A 37 8.06 -0.96 -6.16
C TYR A 37 9.35 -1.12 -5.37
N THR A 38 9.74 -2.35 -5.02
CA THR A 38 11.05 -2.58 -4.40
C THR A 38 12.20 -2.16 -5.33
N ALA A 39 12.13 -2.51 -6.62
CA ALA A 39 13.15 -2.08 -7.59
C ALA A 39 13.19 -0.55 -7.79
N LEU A 40 12.06 0.15 -7.70
CA LEU A 40 12.04 1.62 -7.70
C LEU A 40 12.81 2.18 -6.50
N VAL A 41 12.58 1.62 -5.31
CA VAL A 41 13.27 2.06 -4.08
C VAL A 41 14.77 1.75 -4.15
N ASP A 42 15.15 0.58 -4.70
CA ASP A 42 16.54 0.22 -4.94
C ASP A 42 17.22 1.19 -5.93
N ALA A 43 16.50 1.60 -6.99
CA ALA A 43 16.99 2.60 -7.94
C ALA A 43 17.20 3.98 -7.30
N ILE A 44 16.31 4.40 -6.39
CA ILE A 44 16.45 5.65 -5.63
C ILE A 44 17.60 5.57 -4.62
N HIS A 45 17.81 4.40 -4.01
CA HIS A 45 18.95 4.14 -3.11
C HIS A 45 20.28 4.35 -3.83
N ASN A 46 20.39 3.92 -5.10
CA ASN A 46 21.56 4.14 -5.95
C ASN A 46 22.90 3.77 -5.28
N GLY A 47 22.90 2.73 -4.42
CA GLY A 47 24.08 2.30 -3.66
C GLY A 47 24.48 3.23 -2.51
N GLU A 48 23.80 4.37 -2.30
CA GLU A 48 24.14 5.37 -1.30
C GLU A 48 23.13 5.45 -0.15
N GLY A 49 23.65 5.45 1.08
CA GLY A 49 22.82 5.45 2.29
C GLY A 49 22.37 4.04 2.71
N LYS A 50 21.43 3.99 3.66
CA LYS A 50 20.96 2.73 4.26
C LYS A 50 19.51 2.49 3.88
N CYS A 51 19.29 1.55 2.98
CA CYS A 51 17.97 1.11 2.55
C CYS A 51 17.90 -0.42 2.63
N TRP A 52 16.73 -0.94 2.96
CA TRP A 52 16.40 -2.34 2.87
C TRP A 52 14.99 -2.49 2.32
N THR A 53 14.84 -3.33 1.30
CA THR A 53 13.57 -3.62 0.65
C THR A 53 13.17 -5.08 0.91
N ALA A 54 11.87 -5.32 1.03
CA ALA A 54 11.30 -6.66 1.08
C ALA A 54 9.98 -6.69 0.32
N LYS A 55 9.68 -7.83 -0.29
CA LYS A 55 8.38 -8.15 -0.88
C LYS A 55 7.84 -9.36 -0.13
N VAL A 56 6.62 -9.26 0.37
CA VAL A 56 5.99 -10.29 1.21
C VAL A 56 4.61 -10.66 0.65
N PHE A 57 4.29 -11.95 0.69
CA PHE A 57 3.08 -12.54 0.12
C PHE A 57 2.22 -13.27 1.16
N CYS A 58 2.74 -13.47 2.38
CA CYS A 58 2.01 -14.12 3.46
C CYS A 58 2.38 -13.54 4.83
N GLU A 59 1.62 -13.95 5.85
CA GLU A 59 1.78 -13.50 7.23
C GLU A 59 3.17 -13.81 7.79
N GLU A 60 3.68 -15.03 7.56
CA GLU A 60 4.99 -15.44 8.09
C GLU A 60 6.14 -14.61 7.50
N GLU A 61 6.04 -14.23 6.23
CA GLU A 61 6.99 -13.34 5.57
C GLU A 61 6.91 -11.92 6.14
N LEU A 62 5.70 -11.42 6.38
CA LEU A 62 5.48 -10.10 6.97
C LEU A 62 6.04 -10.03 8.39
N ILE A 63 5.81 -11.05 9.23
CA ILE A 63 6.38 -11.14 10.59
C ILE A 63 7.91 -11.06 10.53
N LYS A 64 8.55 -11.89 9.68
CA LYS A 64 10.01 -11.87 9.51
C LYS A 64 10.52 -10.54 8.97
N ALA A 65 9.77 -9.88 8.08
CA ALA A 65 10.14 -8.58 7.55
C ALA A 65 10.09 -7.50 8.63
N ILE A 66 9.09 -7.52 9.51
CA ILE A 66 8.96 -6.61 10.66
C ILE A 66 10.09 -6.84 11.67
N GLU A 67 10.41 -8.10 11.98
CA GLU A 67 11.56 -8.46 12.83
C GLU A 67 12.89 -7.96 12.25
N THR A 68 13.08 -8.14 10.93
CA THR A 68 14.26 -7.67 10.21
C THR A 68 14.37 -6.15 10.26
N ALA A 69 13.27 -5.45 9.98
CA ALA A 69 13.19 -3.99 10.01
C ALA A 69 13.43 -3.42 11.41
N SER A 70 12.94 -4.09 12.45
CA SER A 70 13.06 -3.66 13.86
C SER A 70 14.39 -4.07 14.51
N GLY A 71 15.08 -5.07 13.96
CA GLY A 71 16.34 -5.59 14.47
C GLY A 71 17.52 -5.28 13.55
N PRO A 72 18.00 -6.24 12.72
CA PRO A 72 19.17 -6.09 11.86
C PRO A 72 19.18 -4.82 11.00
N LYS A 73 18.02 -4.36 10.53
CA LYS A 73 17.87 -3.21 9.62
C LYS A 73 17.34 -1.94 10.29
N LYS A 74 17.21 -1.89 11.63
CA LYS A 74 16.68 -0.74 12.40
C LYS A 74 17.33 0.62 12.16
N ASN A 75 18.52 0.63 11.57
CA ASN A 75 19.27 1.84 11.22
C ASN A 75 19.18 2.20 9.72
N SER A 76 18.26 1.59 8.98
CA SER A 76 18.01 1.80 7.56
C SER A 76 16.58 2.27 7.35
N LEU A 77 16.31 2.96 6.24
CA LEU A 77 14.96 3.00 5.71
C LEU A 77 14.56 1.57 5.33
N CYS A 78 13.39 1.12 5.76
CA CYS A 78 12.85 -0.20 5.46
C CYS A 78 11.60 -0.04 4.61
N PHE A 79 11.55 -0.67 3.44
CA PHE A 79 10.41 -0.62 2.54
C PHE A 79 9.89 -2.03 2.30
N ILE A 80 8.67 -2.29 2.73
CA ILE A 80 8.03 -3.61 2.70
C ILE A 80 6.82 -3.50 1.77
N GLU A 81 6.92 -4.12 0.60
CA GLU A 81 5.81 -4.28 -0.34
C GLU A 81 4.98 -5.50 0.09
N VAL A 82 3.77 -5.26 0.59
CA VAL A 82 2.84 -6.28 1.07
C VAL A 82 1.85 -6.58 -0.04
N ILE A 83 1.90 -7.79 -0.58
CA ILE A 83 0.99 -8.24 -1.64
C ILE A 83 -0.29 -8.75 -1.00
N VAL A 84 -1.42 -8.15 -1.36
CA VAL A 84 -2.75 -8.57 -0.89
C VAL A 84 -3.70 -8.69 -2.07
N HIS A 85 -4.81 -9.41 -1.89
CA HIS A 85 -5.84 -9.48 -2.91
C HIS A 85 -6.58 -8.14 -3.04
N LYS A 86 -7.07 -7.80 -4.23
CA LYS A 86 -7.77 -6.54 -4.48
C LYS A 86 -9.03 -6.34 -3.61
N ASP A 87 -9.69 -7.44 -3.27
CA ASP A 87 -10.93 -7.49 -2.48
C ASP A 87 -10.66 -7.78 -0.99
N ASP A 88 -9.39 -7.91 -0.58
CA ASP A 88 -9.00 -8.10 0.82
C ASP A 88 -8.94 -6.73 1.51
N THR A 89 -10.08 -6.30 2.03
CA THR A 89 -10.25 -5.01 2.70
C THR A 89 -11.11 -5.12 3.96
N SER A 90 -11.11 -4.05 4.75
CA SER A 90 -11.83 -4.03 6.03
C SER A 90 -13.35 -3.99 5.82
N LYS A 91 -14.10 -4.59 6.76
CA LYS A 91 -15.57 -4.55 6.74
C LYS A 91 -16.11 -3.13 6.84
N GLU A 92 -15.38 -2.28 7.57
CA GLU A 92 -15.67 -0.87 7.73
C GLU A 92 -15.63 -0.13 6.39
N LEU A 93 -14.69 -0.49 5.50
CA LEU A 93 -14.64 0.10 4.16
C LEU A 93 -15.87 -0.30 3.33
N LEU A 94 -16.27 -1.57 3.36
CA LEU A 94 -17.44 -2.05 2.62
C LEU A 94 -18.72 -1.31 3.04
N GLU A 95 -18.93 -1.15 4.35
CA GLU A 95 -20.09 -0.44 4.89
C GLU A 95 -20.06 1.05 4.57
N TRP A 96 -18.89 1.68 4.73
CA TRP A 96 -18.72 3.10 4.49
C TRP A 96 -18.83 3.44 2.99
N GLY A 97 -18.23 2.63 2.11
CA GLY A 97 -18.21 2.82 0.66
C GLY A 97 -19.62 2.85 0.07
N SER A 98 -20.47 1.90 0.47
CA SER A 98 -21.89 1.85 0.06
C SER A 98 -22.67 3.12 0.44
N ARG A 99 -22.44 3.65 1.65
CA ARG A 99 -23.09 4.88 2.13
C ARG A 99 -22.62 6.11 1.35
N VAL A 100 -21.32 6.20 1.10
CA VAL A 100 -20.73 7.29 0.31
C VAL A 100 -21.26 7.27 -1.13
N SER A 101 -21.30 6.10 -1.75
CA SER A 101 -21.85 5.90 -3.09
C SER A 101 -23.29 6.41 -3.20
N SER A 102 -24.14 6.01 -2.23
CA SER A 102 -25.55 6.42 -2.17
C SER A 102 -25.71 7.93 -1.97
N ALA A 103 -24.89 8.54 -1.12
CA ALA A 103 -24.93 9.98 -0.87
C ALA A 103 -24.49 10.80 -2.09
N ASN A 104 -23.44 10.35 -2.79
CA ASN A 104 -22.86 11.03 -3.95
C ASN A 104 -23.76 10.95 -5.19
N SER A 105 -24.50 9.84 -5.35
CA SER A 105 -25.36 9.58 -6.52
C SER A 105 -26.83 10.00 -6.33
N ARG A 106 -27.18 10.63 -5.21
CA ARG A 106 -28.55 11.05 -4.93
C ARG A 106 -29.06 12.00 -6.03
N PRO A 107 -30.33 11.87 -6.47
CA PRO A 107 -30.88 12.77 -7.48
C PRO A 107 -30.94 14.22 -6.95
N PRO A 108 -30.92 15.22 -7.84
CA PRO A 108 -31.17 16.61 -7.47
C PRO A 108 -32.48 16.73 -6.67
N ASN A 109 -32.49 17.62 -5.66
CA ASN A 109 -33.72 17.90 -4.93
C ASN A 109 -34.69 18.65 -5.87
N PRO A 110 -35.90 18.13 -6.14
CA PRO A 110 -36.86 18.76 -7.05
C PRO A 110 -37.60 19.97 -6.46
N GLN A 111 -37.26 20.40 -5.23
CA GLN A 111 -37.86 21.54 -4.53
C GLN A 111 -37.21 22.87 -4.91
#